data_AF-A0A2N5ZGW4-F1
#
_entry.id   AF-A0A2N5ZGW4-F1
#
_cell.length_a   1.000
_cell.length_b   1.000
_cell.length_c   1.000
_cell.angle_alpha   90.00
_cell.angle_beta   90.00
_cell.angle_gamma   90.00
#
_symmetry.space_group_name_H-M   'P 1'
#
loop_
_entity.id
_entity.type
_entity.pdbx_description
1 polymer ?
#
loop_
_entity_poly.entity_id
_entity_poly.type
_entity_poly.pdbx_seq_one_letter_code
_entity_poly.pdbx_strand_id
1 'polypeptide(L)' 'MNIISKGYSLTTDEKGKLIKDVGQVKKGQKIKTSLANGSIFSEVKNTVKSEK' A
#
# COMPACT_ATOMS: atom_id res chain seq x y z
N MET A 1 -10.08 -7.25 -15.89
CA MET A 1 -8.93 -6.35 -15.69
C MET A 1 -8.24 -6.69 -14.35
N ASN A 2 -7.56 -7.84 -14.23
CA ASN A 2 -7.05 -8.30 -12.92
C ASN A 2 -5.58 -7.91 -12.75
N ILE A 3 -5.33 -6.71 -12.24
CA ILE A 3 -3.97 -6.17 -12.01
C ILE A 3 -3.18 -7.09 -11.07
N ILE A 4 -3.88 -7.73 -10.14
CA ILE A 4 -3.29 -8.60 -9.12
C ILE A 4 -2.69 -9.88 -9.73
N SER A 5 -3.29 -10.46 -10.78
CA SER A 5 -2.80 -11.70 -11.42
C SER A 5 -1.49 -11.53 -12.19
N LYS A 6 -1.05 -10.30 -12.47
CA LYS A 6 0.21 -10.03 -13.17
C LYS A 6 1.39 -9.80 -12.21
N GLY A 7 1.24 -10.12 -10.93
CA GLY A 7 2.27 -9.92 -9.91
C GLY A 7 2.33 -8.50 -9.34
N TYR A 8 1.33 -7.66 -9.62
CA TYR A 8 1.23 -6.34 -8.99
C TYR A 8 0.57 -6.43 -7.62
N SER A 9 1.09 -5.64 -6.69
CA SER A 9 0.54 -5.49 -5.36
C SER A 9 -0.35 -4.26 -5.26
N LEU A 10 -1.47 -4.38 -4.55
CA LEU A 10 -2.40 -3.29 -4.32
C LEU A 10 -2.30 -2.82 -2.87
N THR A 11 -1.75 -1.63 -2.63
CA THR A 11 -1.62 -1.09 -1.28
C THR A 11 -2.82 -0.22 -0.91
N THR A 12 -3.49 -0.59 0.16
CA THR A 12 -4.67 0.06 0.72
C THR A 12 -4.42 0.45 2.16
N ASP A 13 -5.06 1.53 2.60
CA ASP A 13 -5.08 1.93 3.99
C ASP A 13 -6.00 1.03 4.83
N GLU A 14 -5.97 1.18 6.16
CA GLU A 14 -6.86 0.47 7.08
C GLU A 14 -8.36 0.64 6.73
N LYS A 15 -8.73 1.76 6.10
CA LYS A 15 -10.10 2.04 5.61
C LYS A 15 -10.40 1.47 4.22
N GLY A 16 -9.51 0.68 3.63
CA GLY A 16 -9.64 0.14 2.27
C GLY A 16 -9.42 1.17 1.16
N LYS A 17 -8.93 2.37 1.49
CA LYS A 17 -8.64 3.41 0.50
C LYS A 17 -7.32 3.11 -0.20
N LEU A 18 -7.31 3.14 -1.54
CA LEU A 18 -6.10 2.90 -2.31
C LEU A 18 -5.07 4.02 -2.07
N ILE A 19 -3.87 3.63 -1.66
CA ILE A 19 -2.76 4.56 -1.46
C ILE A 19 -2.04 4.71 -2.80
N LYS A 20 -2.10 5.93 -3.36
CA LYS A 20 -1.43 6.26 -4.64
C LYS A 20 -0.24 7.19 -4.46
N ASP A 21 -0.18 7.86 -3.32
CA ASP A 21 0.83 8.88 -3.02
C ASP A 21 1.36 8.70 -1.60
N VAL A 22 2.65 8.91 -1.40
CA VAL A 22 3.32 8.72 -0.10
C VAL A 22 2.87 9.76 0.94
N GLY A 23 2.35 10.92 0.53
CA GLY A 23 1.76 11.91 1.43
C GLY A 23 0.39 11.51 2.00
N GLN A 24 -0.23 10.46 1.45
CA GLN A 24 -1.47 9.90 1.98
C GLN A 24 -1.24 8.95 3.16
N VAL A 25 0.02 8.58 3.43
CA VAL A 25 0.40 7.72 4.54
C VAL A 25 1.17 8.48 5.61
N LYS A 26 0.95 8.12 6.87
CA LYS A 26 1.58 8.68 8.06
C LYS A 26 2.42 7.62 8.76
N LYS A 27 3.44 8.06 9.49
CA LYS A 27 4.22 7.18 10.36
C LYS A 27 3.32 6.53 11.42
N GLY A 28 3.50 5.24 11.65
CA GLY A 28 2.67 4.41 12.53
C GLY A 28 1.36 3.93 11.89
N GLN A 29 1.05 4.34 10.65
CA GLN A 29 -0.17 3.90 9.98
C GLN A 29 -0.04 2.46 9.50
N LYS A 30 -1.09 1.67 9.72
CA LYS A 30 -1.20 0.32 9.18
C LYS A 30 -1.71 0.37 7.76
N ILE A 31 -1.01 -0.33 6.88
CA ILE A 31 -1.35 -0.49 5.48
C ILE A 31 -1.54 -1.97 5.17
N LYS A 32 -2.48 -2.26 4.29
CA LYS A 32 -2.76 -3.59 3.78
C LYS A 32 -2.40 -3.66 2.32
N THR A 33 -1.47 -4.55 1.99
CA THR A 33 -1.05 -4.82 0.61
C THR A 33 -1.69 -6.12 0.15
N SER A 34 -2.63 -6.04 -0.78
CA SER A 34 -3.28 -7.21 -1.37
C SER A 34 -2.46 -7.73 -2.56
N LEU A 35 -2.23 -9.04 -2.58
CA LEU A 35 -1.49 -9.79 -3.59
C LEU A 35 -2.40 -10.84 -4.23
N ALA A 36 -1.91 -11.53 -5.26
CA ALA A 36 -2.69 -12.47 -6.07
C ALA A 36 -3.30 -13.62 -5.25
N ASN A 37 -2.61 -14.01 -4.17
CA ASN A 37 -2.96 -15.16 -3.35
C ASN A 37 -2.98 -14.82 -1.85
N GLY A 38 -3.09 -13.55 -1.47
CA GLY A 38 -3.04 -13.18 -0.06
C GLY A 38 -3.03 -11.69 0.23
N SER A 39 -2.78 -11.36 1.49
CA SER A 39 -2.68 -9.98 1.95
C SER A 39 -1.56 -9.85 2.97
N ILE A 40 -0.77 -8.80 2.85
CA ILE A 40 0.28 -8.43 3.79
C ILE A 40 -0.21 -7.23 4.60
N PHE A 41 -0.05 -7.29 5.91
CA PHE A 41 -0.25 -6.15 6.79
C PHE A 41 1.11 -5.57 7.16
N SER A 42 1.27 -4.26 7.03
CA SER A 42 2.52 -3.57 7.30
C SER A 42 2.24 -2.28 8.05
N GLU A 43 3.22 -1.81 8.82
CA GLU A 43 3.15 -0.54 9.51
C GLU A 43 4.21 0.41 8.94
N VAL A 44 3.80 1.64 8.63
CA VAL A 44 4.67 2.65 8.04
C VAL A 44 5.65 3.16 9.08
N LYS A 45 6.92 2.73 9.02
CA LYS A 45 7.98 3.21 9.93
C LYS A 45 8.53 4.58 9.53
N ASN A 46 8.66 4.84 8.23
CA ASN A 46 9.15 6.11 7.73
C ASN A 46 8.63 6.34 6.31
N THR A 47 8.42 7.60 5.94
CA THR A 47 8.04 7.99 4.58
C THR A 47 9.19 8.78 3.96
N VAL A 48 9.65 8.34 2.79
CA VAL A 48 10.66 9.08 2.01
C VAL A 48 9.98 9.50 0.72
N LYS A 49 9.87 10.81 0.51
CA LYS A 49 9.37 11.35 -0.75
C LYS A 49 10.56 11.50 -1.68
N SER A 50 10.59 10.74 -2.77
CA SER A 50 11.57 10.95 -3.82
C SER A 50 11.01 12.04 -4.73
N GLU A 51 11.55 13.26 -4.63
CA GLU A 51 11.34 14.29 -5.65
C GLU A 51 12.11 13.87 -6.91
N LYS A 52 11.42 13.90 -8.05
CA LYS A 52 11.97 13.59 -9.37
C LYS A 52 11.92 14.84 -10.21
#